data_AF-A0A847HZZ2-F1
#
_entry.id   AF-A0A847HZZ2-F1
#
_cell.length_a   1.000
_cell.length_b   1.000
_cell.length_c   1.000
_cell.angle_alpha   90.00
_cell.angle_beta   90.00
_cell.angle_gamma   90.00
#
_symmetry.space_group_name_H-M   'P 1'
#
loop_
_entity.id
_entity.type
_entity.pdbx_description
1 polymer ?
#
loop_
_entity_poly.entity_id
_entity_poly.type
_entity_poly.pdbx_seq_one_letter_code
_entity_poly.pdbx_strand_id
1 'polypeptide(L)'
;MGESESNLQPSQAETRSIDRDLYCLTCGYNLRGLSGDLVRCPECGYENPVYLAEVPANLITAQLRKMETAPTMAVGALLAVFVFGAPAGLIAFGGGGTVSLCPGVSALIALIVWLASVVRYRQSCMAKPGWRSTLLRYHFSGLTMLTATILVPFTALCATIMSGDPRDLLVTREHAILWLVAVPPYAAGVFFLNRLLYRLAKGPREQLQRDVAVSLARLALAKKMQRAPRRGFFRS
;
A
#
# COMPACT_ATOMS: atom_id res chain seq x y z
N MET A 1 21.55 -49.97 -9.77
CA MET A 1 21.44 -48.75 -10.60
C MET A 1 20.70 -47.74 -9.77
N GLY A 2 21.44 -46.87 -9.07
CA GLY A 2 20.90 -45.89 -8.14
C GLY A 2 21.11 -44.50 -8.73
N GLU A 3 20.00 -43.79 -8.97
CA GLU A 3 20.01 -42.39 -9.35
C GLU A 3 19.98 -41.55 -8.06
N SER A 4 21.10 -40.90 -7.75
CA SER A 4 21.18 -39.92 -6.68
C SER A 4 20.64 -38.58 -7.19
N GLU A 5 19.43 -38.23 -6.77
CA GLU A 5 18.87 -36.90 -6.92
C GLU A 5 19.74 -35.89 -6.15
N SER A 6 20.55 -35.13 -6.88
CA SER A 6 21.36 -34.04 -6.34
C SER A 6 20.46 -32.89 -5.90
N ASN A 7 20.31 -32.81 -4.58
CA ASN A 7 19.63 -31.77 -3.81
C ASN A 7 20.33 -30.41 -4.03
N LEU A 8 19.93 -29.67 -5.08
CA LEU A 8 20.37 -28.30 -5.34
C LEU A 8 19.65 -27.34 -4.37
N GLN A 9 20.30 -27.08 -3.23
CA GLN A 9 19.88 -26.10 -2.25
C GLN A 9 19.81 -24.68 -2.88
N PRO A 10 18.70 -23.94 -2.69
CA PRO A 10 18.53 -22.56 -3.21
C PRO A 10 19.24 -21.48 -2.37
N SER A 11 20.31 -21.79 -1.63
CA SER A 11 20.84 -20.90 -0.57
C SER A 11 21.98 -19.96 -0.96
N GLN A 12 22.55 -20.04 -2.17
CA GLN A 12 23.73 -19.25 -2.55
C GLN A 12 23.50 -18.13 -3.58
N ALA A 13 22.32 -18.07 -4.21
CA ALA A 13 22.03 -17.02 -5.19
C ALA A 13 21.65 -15.67 -4.54
N GLU A 14 21.21 -15.67 -3.28
CA GLU A 14 20.67 -14.48 -2.61
C GLU A 14 21.75 -13.60 -1.94
N THR A 15 22.99 -14.09 -1.82
CA THR A 15 24.10 -13.33 -1.21
C THR A 15 24.94 -12.53 -2.22
N ARG A 16 24.67 -12.67 -3.53
CA ARG A 16 25.32 -11.87 -4.59
C ARG A 16 24.63 -10.52 -4.85
N SER A 17 23.98 -9.94 -3.83
CA SER A 17 23.35 -8.64 -3.97
C SER A 17 24.40 -7.52 -3.90
N ILE A 18 24.86 -7.09 -5.08
CA ILE A 18 25.44 -5.78 -5.39
C ILE A 18 26.80 -5.54 -4.73
N ASP A 19 27.80 -6.19 -5.31
CA ASP A 19 29.21 -5.95 -5.09
C ASP A 19 29.69 -4.82 -6.04
N ARG A 20 29.16 -3.60 -5.87
CA ARG A 20 29.56 -2.45 -6.67
C ARG A 20 30.56 -1.62 -5.89
N ASP A 21 31.75 -1.50 -6.46
CA ASP A 21 32.90 -0.88 -5.82
C ASP A 21 32.66 0.62 -5.55
N LEU A 22 32.76 1.02 -4.28
CA LEU A 22 32.85 2.43 -3.90
C LEU A 22 34.29 2.89 -4.06
N TYR A 23 34.53 3.91 -4.87
CA TYR A 23 35.84 4.54 -5.02
C TYR A 23 35.83 5.98 -4.50
N CYS A 24 36.98 6.45 -4.02
CA CYS A 24 37.17 7.86 -3.72
C CYS A 24 37.18 8.69 -5.01
N LEU A 25 36.37 9.74 -5.06
CA LEU A 25 36.24 10.61 -6.23
C LEU A 25 37.48 11.46 -6.52
N THR A 26 38.36 11.60 -5.54
CA THR A 26 39.57 12.43 -5.65
C THR A 26 40.81 11.62 -5.99
N CYS A 27 41.08 10.54 -5.24
CA CYS A 27 42.31 9.75 -5.42
C CYS A 27 42.09 8.36 -6.03
N GLY A 28 40.84 7.95 -6.29
CA GLY A 28 40.52 6.64 -6.87
C GLY A 28 40.70 5.45 -5.92
N TYR A 29 41.02 5.68 -4.64
CA TYR A 29 41.18 4.61 -3.65
C TYR A 29 39.89 3.80 -3.48
N ASN A 30 39.99 2.46 -3.44
CA ASN A 30 38.86 1.57 -3.23
C ASN A 30 38.43 1.59 -1.75
N LEU A 31 37.21 2.06 -1.49
CA LEU A 31 36.66 2.22 -0.15
C LEU A 31 35.95 0.96 0.35
N ARG A 32 35.99 -0.13 -0.41
CA ARG A 32 35.34 -1.39 -0.09
C ARG A 32 36.02 -2.09 1.10
N GLY A 33 35.21 -2.72 1.96
CA GLY A 33 35.71 -3.51 3.09
C GLY A 33 36.24 -2.71 4.29
N LEU A 34 36.23 -1.37 4.22
CA LEU A 34 36.59 -0.53 5.35
C LEU A 34 35.53 -0.65 6.46
N SER A 35 35.94 -1.16 7.61
CA SER A 35 35.15 -1.13 8.83
C SER A 35 35.20 0.27 9.44
N GLY A 36 34.31 1.19 9.05
CA GLY A 36 34.30 2.54 9.60
C GLY A 36 33.57 3.58 8.75
N ASP A 37 34.08 4.81 8.78
CA ASP A 37 33.50 6.00 8.18
C ASP A 37 33.77 6.01 6.65
N LEU A 38 32.91 5.31 5.87
CA LEU A 38 32.95 5.25 4.40
C LEU A 38 32.91 6.64 3.72
N VAL A 39 32.57 7.66 4.50
CA VAL A 39 32.55 9.06 4.09
C VAL A 39 33.96 9.58 3.87
N ARG A 40 34.96 9.20 4.66
CA ARG A 40 36.30 9.79 4.57
C ARG A 40 37.31 8.82 4.01
N CYS A 41 37.96 9.19 2.90
CA CYS A 41 39.01 8.38 2.32
C CYS A 41 40.22 8.31 3.27
N PRO A 42 40.75 7.11 3.60
CA PRO A 42 41.91 6.98 4.48
C PRO A 42 43.20 7.52 3.83
N GLU A 43 43.31 7.50 2.50
CA GLU A 43 44.52 7.93 1.80
C GLU A 43 44.61 9.46 1.64
N CYS A 44 43.57 10.09 1.12
CA CYS A 44 43.61 11.52 0.80
C CYS A 44 42.81 12.39 1.78
N GLY A 45 42.11 11.79 2.74
CA GLY A 45 41.28 12.50 3.72
C GLY A 45 40.02 13.14 3.15
N TYR A 46 39.74 12.97 1.85
CA TYR A 46 38.57 13.54 1.16
C TYR A 46 37.27 12.92 1.65
N GLU A 47 36.27 13.77 1.89
CA GLU A 47 34.93 13.36 2.30
C GLU A 47 34.05 13.09 1.07
N ASN A 48 33.91 11.81 0.71
CA ASN A 48 33.00 11.41 -0.35
C ASN A 48 31.54 11.67 0.04
N PRO A 49 30.74 12.24 -0.87
CA PRO A 49 29.36 12.51 -0.57
C PRO A 49 28.55 11.21 -0.41
N VAL A 50 27.96 11.02 0.77
CA VAL A 50 27.10 9.88 1.12
C VAL A 50 25.94 9.68 0.14
N TYR A 51 25.47 10.75 -0.52
CA TYR A 51 24.39 10.65 -1.49
C TYR A 51 24.75 9.90 -2.78
N LEU A 52 26.05 9.69 -3.04
CA LEU A 52 26.57 8.90 -4.16
C LEU A 52 26.72 7.42 -3.81
N ALA A 53 26.65 7.05 -2.52
CA ALA A 53 26.59 5.65 -2.14
C ALA A 53 25.32 5.03 -2.71
N GLU A 54 25.46 3.90 -3.40
CA GLU A 54 24.31 3.17 -3.91
C GLU A 54 23.41 2.73 -2.75
N VAL A 55 22.12 3.04 -2.88
CA VAL A 55 21.12 2.66 -1.89
C VAL A 55 20.77 1.19 -2.12
N PRO A 56 20.93 0.31 -1.11
CA PRO A 56 20.64 -1.11 -1.31
C PRO A 56 19.15 -1.33 -1.55
N ALA A 57 18.83 -2.18 -2.52
CA ALA A 57 17.47 -2.37 -3.02
C ALA A 57 16.47 -2.85 -1.94
N ASN A 58 16.97 -3.61 -0.95
CA ASN A 58 16.18 -4.09 0.19
C ASN A 58 15.64 -2.96 1.08
N LEU A 59 16.38 -1.86 1.25
CA LEU A 59 15.90 -0.69 1.99
C LEU A 59 14.79 0.03 1.22
N ILE A 60 14.93 0.13 -0.11
CA ILE A 60 13.91 0.76 -0.96
C ILE A 60 12.61 -0.05 -0.92
N THR A 61 12.67 -1.37 -1.12
CA THR A 61 11.48 -2.25 -1.08
C THR A 61 10.81 -2.28 0.29
N ALA A 62 11.58 -2.26 1.38
CA ALA A 62 11.03 -2.15 2.73
C ALA A 62 10.27 -0.83 2.96
N GLN A 63 10.77 0.29 2.43
CA GLN A 63 10.05 1.57 2.51
C GLN A 63 8.80 1.58 1.63
N LEU A 64 8.87 1.02 0.43
CA LEU A 64 7.70 0.90 -0.47
C LEU A 64 6.57 0.11 0.20
N ARG A 65 6.85 -1.05 0.80
CA ARG A 65 5.85 -1.85 1.52
C ARG A 65 5.19 -1.08 2.66
N LYS A 66 5.96 -0.26 3.40
CA LYS A 66 5.40 0.59 4.47
C LYS A 66 4.42 1.63 3.91
N MET A 67 4.67 2.14 2.71
CA MET A 67 3.83 3.15 2.04
C MET A 67 2.52 2.57 1.46
N GLU A 68 2.41 1.25 1.28
CA GLU A 68 1.21 0.60 0.73
C GLU A 68 0.08 0.44 1.75
N THR A 69 0.41 0.38 3.04
CA THR A 69 -0.57 0.11 4.12
C THR A 69 -1.55 1.27 4.34
N ALA A 70 -1.05 2.50 4.40
CA ALA A 70 -1.86 3.69 4.69
C ALA A 70 -3.01 3.94 3.69
N PRO A 71 -2.81 3.95 2.37
CA PRO A 71 -3.92 4.17 1.43
C PRO A 71 -4.92 3.01 1.44
N THR A 72 -4.44 1.77 1.65
CA THR A 72 -5.31 0.58 1.78
C THR A 72 -6.21 0.68 3.01
N MET A 73 -5.67 1.10 4.15
CA MET A 73 -6.45 1.32 5.38
C MET A 73 -7.49 2.45 5.21
N ALA A 74 -7.15 3.53 4.50
CA ALA A 74 -8.08 4.62 4.22
C ALA A 74 -9.31 4.14 3.42
N VAL A 75 -9.08 3.36 2.35
CA VAL A 75 -10.16 2.79 1.53
C VAL A 75 -10.92 1.71 2.31
N GLY A 76 -10.23 0.88 3.08
CA GLY A 76 -10.84 -0.14 3.93
C GLY A 76 -11.77 0.45 5.00
N ALA A 77 -11.39 1.58 5.61
CA ALA A 77 -12.24 2.28 6.56
C ALA A 77 -13.54 2.78 5.92
N LEU A 78 -13.46 3.35 4.72
CA LEU A 78 -14.65 3.76 3.96
C LEU A 78 -15.52 2.55 3.62
N LEU A 79 -14.93 1.47 3.10
CA LEU A 79 -15.65 0.23 2.80
C LEU A 79 -16.38 -0.33 4.03
N ALA A 80 -15.74 -0.34 5.19
CA ALA A 80 -16.34 -0.83 6.42
C ALA A 80 -17.60 -0.04 6.83
N VAL A 81 -17.61 1.29 6.66
CA VAL A 81 -18.82 2.11 6.93
C VAL A 81 -19.98 1.68 6.07
N PHE A 82 -19.74 1.46 4.78
CA PHE A 82 -20.84 1.11 3.90
C PHE A 82 -21.28 -0.34 4.07
N VAL A 83 -20.35 -1.29 4.26
CA VAL A 83 -20.67 -2.71 4.40
C VAL A 83 -21.40 -2.98 5.72
N PHE A 84 -20.97 -2.37 6.83
CA PHE A 84 -21.55 -2.63 8.15
C PHE A 84 -22.55 -1.56 8.59
N GLY A 85 -22.30 -0.29 8.27
CA GLY A 85 -23.12 0.84 8.71
C GLY A 85 -24.41 1.01 7.92
N ALA A 86 -24.40 0.81 6.59
CA ALA A 86 -25.61 1.01 5.78
C ALA A 86 -26.71 -0.03 6.08
N PRO A 87 -26.42 -1.34 6.19
CA PRO A 87 -27.44 -2.32 6.58
C PRO A 87 -27.95 -2.10 8.01
N ALA A 88 -27.06 -1.82 8.96
CA ALA A 88 -27.45 -1.54 10.35
C ALA A 88 -28.36 -0.31 10.46
N GLY A 89 -28.07 0.75 9.69
CA GLY A 89 -28.93 1.93 9.58
C GLY A 89 -30.31 1.60 9.00
N LEU A 90 -30.36 0.84 7.91
CA LEU A 90 -31.63 0.42 7.29
C LEU A 90 -32.51 -0.40 8.23
N ILE A 91 -31.91 -1.36 8.96
CA ILE A 91 -32.63 -2.19 9.94
C ILE A 91 -33.18 -1.33 11.09
N ALA A 92 -32.37 -0.39 11.60
CA ALA A 92 -32.78 0.53 12.66
C ALA A 92 -33.94 1.46 12.21
N PHE A 93 -33.89 1.99 10.99
CA PHE A 93 -34.97 2.80 10.41
C PHE A 93 -36.24 1.99 10.15
N GLY A 94 -36.12 0.70 9.83
CA GLY A 94 -37.26 -0.21 9.60
C GLY A 94 -37.99 -0.69 10.87
N GLY A 95 -37.66 -0.16 12.06
CA GLY A 95 -38.29 -0.56 13.32
C GLY A 95 -37.80 -1.91 13.89
N GLY A 96 -36.77 -2.51 13.29
CA GLY A 96 -36.21 -3.80 13.67
C GLY A 96 -35.24 -3.73 14.86
N GLY A 97 -35.76 -3.54 16.07
CA GLY A 97 -35.07 -3.87 17.32
C GLY A 97 -33.82 -3.04 17.70
N THR A 98 -33.36 -3.28 18.92
CA THR A 98 -32.24 -2.59 19.62
C THR A 98 -30.88 -2.96 19.02
N VAL A 99 -30.57 -2.50 17.81
CA VAL A 99 -29.19 -2.56 17.29
C VAL A 99 -28.35 -1.58 18.11
N SER A 100 -27.65 -2.09 19.13
CA SER A 100 -26.91 -1.31 20.13
C SER A 100 -25.68 -0.57 19.56
N LEU A 101 -25.30 -0.85 18.31
CA LEU A 101 -24.27 -0.12 17.59
C LEU A 101 -24.88 1.11 16.94
N CYS A 102 -24.76 2.26 17.60
CA CYS A 102 -25.08 3.55 17.00
C CYS A 102 -24.30 3.72 15.69
N PRO A 103 -24.95 3.79 14.51
CA PRO A 103 -24.27 3.94 13.22
C PRO A 103 -23.32 5.14 13.19
N GLY A 104 -23.61 6.16 14.00
CA GLY A 104 -22.75 7.32 14.22
C GLY A 104 -21.38 6.96 14.82
N VAL A 105 -21.29 5.97 15.72
CA VAL A 105 -20.01 5.53 16.31
C VAL A 105 -19.14 4.85 15.26
N SER A 106 -19.71 3.94 14.46
CA SER A 106 -18.98 3.27 13.37
C SER A 106 -18.50 4.27 12.31
N ALA A 107 -19.36 5.23 11.93
CA ALA A 107 -18.99 6.29 11.01
C ALA A 107 -17.87 7.18 11.58
N LEU A 108 -17.94 7.52 12.87
CA LEU A 108 -16.93 8.32 13.55
C LEU A 108 -15.57 7.58 13.62
N ILE A 109 -15.57 6.30 13.99
CA ILE A 109 -14.35 5.48 14.01
C ILE A 109 -13.73 5.44 12.62
N ALA A 110 -14.53 5.19 11.58
CA ALA A 110 -14.03 5.17 10.21
C ALA A 110 -13.50 6.52 9.74
N LEU A 111 -14.14 7.62 10.12
CA LEU A 111 -13.65 8.98 9.84
C LEU A 111 -12.30 9.22 10.51
N ILE A 112 -12.14 8.82 11.77
CA ILE A 112 -10.88 8.93 12.50
C ILE A 112 -9.79 8.09 11.82
N VAL A 113 -10.07 6.84 11.48
CA VAL A 113 -9.13 5.96 10.78
C VAL A 113 -8.77 6.51 9.40
N TRP A 114 -9.74 7.05 8.67
CA TRP A 114 -9.53 7.69 7.38
C TRP A 114 -8.62 8.91 7.51
N LEU A 115 -8.94 9.85 8.40
CA LEU A 115 -8.12 11.05 8.66
C LEU A 115 -6.69 10.67 9.06
N ALA A 116 -6.55 9.74 10.00
CA ALA A 116 -5.23 9.25 10.44
C ALA A 116 -4.44 8.63 9.29
N SER A 117 -5.10 7.85 8.43
CA SER A 117 -4.47 7.21 7.27
C SER A 117 -4.04 8.23 6.21
N VAL A 118 -4.85 9.26 5.96
CA VAL A 118 -4.51 10.37 5.05
C VAL A 118 -3.30 11.16 5.57
N VAL A 119 -3.28 11.49 6.86
CA VAL A 119 -2.14 12.19 7.49
C VAL A 119 -0.88 11.33 7.42
N ARG A 120 -0.98 10.04 7.76
CA ARG A 120 0.13 9.09 7.69
C ARG A 120 0.64 8.93 6.26
N TYR A 121 -0.23 8.90 5.27
CA TYR A 121 0.15 8.85 3.87
C TYR A 121 0.88 10.12 3.43
N ARG A 122 0.35 11.31 3.77
CA ARG A 122 1.01 12.60 3.50
C ARG A 122 2.42 12.65 4.09
N GLN A 123 2.58 12.22 5.34
CA GLN A 123 3.89 12.15 6.03
C GLN A 123 4.81 11.13 5.34
N SER A 124 4.28 9.98 4.97
CA SER A 124 5.05 8.93 4.27
C SER A 124 5.54 9.39 2.89
N CYS A 125 4.78 10.25 2.20
CA CYS A 125 5.17 10.88 0.93
C CYS A 125 6.05 12.13 1.11
N MET A 126 6.47 12.47 2.34
CA MET A 126 7.20 13.71 2.68
C MET A 126 6.51 14.99 2.16
N ALA A 127 5.19 14.97 2.03
CA ALA A 127 4.39 16.04 1.42
C ALA A 127 4.87 16.52 0.03
N LYS A 128 5.60 15.69 -0.74
CA LYS A 128 6.04 16.02 -2.10
C LYS A 128 4.83 16.34 -3.01
N PRO A 129 4.93 17.30 -3.95
CA PRO A 129 3.82 17.65 -4.84
C PRO A 129 3.32 16.41 -5.61
N GLY A 130 2.01 16.33 -5.83
CA GLY A 130 1.36 15.17 -6.46
C GLY A 130 0.86 14.09 -5.50
N TRP A 131 1.13 14.18 -4.19
CA TRP A 131 0.59 13.21 -3.22
C TRP A 131 -0.94 13.20 -3.17
N ARG A 132 -1.57 14.39 -3.26
CA ARG A 132 -3.04 14.54 -3.23
C ARG A 132 -3.71 13.89 -4.44
N SER A 133 -3.21 14.16 -5.64
CA SER A 133 -3.78 13.59 -6.87
C SER A 133 -3.63 12.07 -6.90
N THR A 134 -2.49 11.56 -6.44
CA THR A 134 -2.26 10.12 -6.31
C THR A 134 -3.25 9.48 -5.32
N LEU A 135 -3.45 10.12 -4.16
CA LEU A 135 -4.39 9.65 -3.15
C LEU A 135 -5.84 9.69 -3.66
N LEU A 136 -6.25 10.76 -4.32
CA LEU A 136 -7.60 10.88 -4.91
C LEU A 136 -7.86 9.79 -5.95
N ARG A 137 -6.91 9.53 -6.86
CA ARG A 137 -7.05 8.45 -7.84
C ARG A 137 -7.21 7.08 -7.17
N TYR A 138 -6.47 6.84 -6.08
CA TYR A 138 -6.60 5.62 -5.29
C TYR A 138 -7.98 5.53 -4.62
N HIS A 139 -8.51 6.64 -4.09
CA HIS A 139 -9.88 6.68 -3.54
C HIS A 139 -10.94 6.44 -4.62
N PHE A 140 -10.80 7.03 -5.81
CA PHE A 140 -11.72 6.78 -6.92
C PHE A 140 -11.73 5.30 -7.32
N SER A 141 -10.56 4.66 -7.44
CA SER A 141 -10.45 3.22 -7.68
C SER A 141 -11.14 2.42 -6.55
N GLY A 142 -10.88 2.79 -5.28
CA GLY A 142 -11.56 2.18 -4.13
C GLY A 142 -13.08 2.34 -4.15
N LEU A 143 -13.59 3.52 -4.50
CA LEU A 143 -15.02 3.80 -4.63
C LEU A 143 -15.66 2.98 -5.74
N THR A 144 -14.98 2.77 -6.87
CA THR A 144 -15.52 1.86 -7.91
C THR A 144 -15.61 0.41 -7.43
N MET A 145 -14.65 -0.07 -6.63
CA MET A 145 -14.75 -1.40 -6.01
C MET A 145 -15.86 -1.46 -4.96
N LEU A 146 -16.08 -0.36 -4.25
CA LEU A 146 -17.15 -0.21 -3.27
C LEU A 146 -18.52 -0.35 -3.92
N THR A 147 -18.75 0.31 -5.07
CA THR A 147 -20.02 0.19 -5.79
C THR A 147 -20.28 -1.24 -6.28
N ALA A 148 -19.24 -1.96 -6.75
CA ALA A 148 -19.38 -3.38 -7.10
C ALA A 148 -19.74 -4.25 -5.88
N THR A 149 -19.09 -4.02 -4.75
CA THR A 149 -19.27 -4.85 -3.54
C THR A 149 -20.62 -4.62 -2.87
N ILE A 150 -21.16 -3.40 -2.91
CA ILE A 150 -22.40 -3.04 -2.19
C ILE A 150 -23.65 -3.20 -3.04
N LEU A 151 -23.60 -2.93 -4.35
CA LEU A 151 -24.80 -2.95 -5.18
C LEU A 151 -25.49 -4.33 -5.13
N VAL A 152 -24.70 -5.40 -5.09
CA VAL A 152 -25.14 -6.79 -4.98
C VAL A 152 -25.93 -7.01 -3.68
N PRO A 153 -25.35 -6.95 -2.46
CA PRO A 153 -26.10 -7.19 -1.23
C PRO A 153 -27.22 -6.16 -1.00
N PHE A 154 -27.04 -4.91 -1.45
CA PHE A 154 -28.05 -3.86 -1.30
C PHE A 154 -29.32 -4.15 -2.11
N THR A 155 -29.18 -4.53 -3.38
CA THR A 155 -30.34 -4.86 -4.21
C THR A 155 -31.05 -6.14 -3.75
N ALA A 156 -30.31 -7.10 -3.18
CA ALA A 156 -30.89 -8.29 -2.56
C ALA A 156 -31.68 -7.93 -1.30
N LEU A 157 -31.12 -7.07 -0.44
CA LEU A 157 -31.79 -6.58 0.77
C LEU A 157 -33.07 -5.80 0.41
N CYS A 158 -33.01 -4.87 -0.55
CA CYS A 158 -34.18 -4.13 -1.01
C CYS A 158 -35.28 -5.06 -1.53
N ALA A 159 -34.93 -6.11 -2.30
CA ALA A 159 -35.88 -7.10 -2.77
C ALA A 159 -36.59 -7.82 -1.62
N THR A 160 -35.86 -8.21 -0.57
CA THR A 160 -36.45 -8.86 0.62
C THR A 160 -37.36 -7.95 1.45
N ILE A 161 -37.03 -6.66 1.53
CA ILE A 161 -37.87 -5.68 2.25
C ILE A 161 -39.15 -5.40 1.47
N MET A 162 -39.06 -5.27 0.14
CA MET A 162 -40.21 -4.96 -0.71
C MET A 162 -41.17 -6.12 -0.88
N SER A 163 -40.71 -7.37 -0.84
CA SER A 163 -41.57 -8.53 -1.07
C SER A 163 -42.58 -8.76 0.06
N GLY A 164 -42.32 -8.32 1.29
CA GLY A 164 -43.24 -8.46 2.45
C GLY A 164 -43.50 -9.90 2.92
N ASP A 165 -43.58 -10.86 2.00
CA ASP A 165 -43.70 -12.30 2.20
C ASP A 165 -42.58 -13.03 1.42
N PRO A 166 -41.71 -13.83 2.09
CA PRO A 166 -40.65 -14.59 1.43
C PRO A 166 -41.15 -15.66 0.46
N ARG A 167 -42.48 -15.91 0.38
CA ARG A 167 -43.10 -16.90 -0.52
C ARG A 167 -43.54 -16.35 -1.87
N ASP A 168 -43.38 -15.04 -2.11
CA ASP A 168 -43.78 -14.42 -3.37
C ASP A 168 -42.84 -14.84 -4.53
N LEU A 169 -43.16 -15.99 -5.13
CA LEU A 169 -42.37 -16.65 -6.17
C LEU A 169 -42.24 -15.81 -7.46
N LEU A 170 -43.22 -14.93 -7.71
CA LEU A 170 -43.23 -14.03 -8.87
C LEU A 170 -42.27 -12.85 -8.68
N VAL A 171 -42.27 -12.23 -7.49
CA VAL A 171 -41.33 -11.15 -7.14
C VAL A 171 -39.90 -11.70 -7.19
N THR A 172 -39.66 -12.89 -6.66
CA THR A 172 -38.33 -13.53 -6.70
C THR A 172 -37.88 -13.88 -8.12
N ARG A 173 -38.77 -14.29 -9.03
CA ARG A 173 -38.43 -14.59 -10.43
C ARG A 173 -38.03 -13.35 -11.23
N GLU A 174 -38.81 -12.27 -11.17
CA GLU A 174 -38.50 -11.02 -11.89
C GLU A 174 -37.20 -10.38 -11.37
N HIS A 175 -36.99 -10.40 -10.05
CA HIS A 175 -35.72 -9.95 -9.47
C HIS A 175 -34.56 -10.83 -9.90
N ALA A 176 -34.72 -12.17 -9.96
CA ALA A 176 -33.67 -13.06 -10.43
C ALA A 176 -33.29 -12.80 -11.90
N ILE A 177 -34.26 -12.51 -12.78
CA ILE A 177 -34.00 -12.16 -14.18
C ILE A 177 -33.26 -10.82 -14.27
N LEU A 178 -33.73 -9.80 -13.54
CA LEU A 178 -33.05 -8.51 -13.47
C LEU A 178 -31.60 -8.67 -13.01
N TRP A 179 -31.36 -9.52 -12.01
CA TRP A 179 -30.02 -9.82 -11.51
C TRP A 179 -29.14 -10.49 -12.55
N LEU A 180 -29.63 -11.53 -13.22
CA LEU A 180 -28.90 -12.24 -14.26
C LEU A 180 -28.55 -11.34 -15.46
N VAL A 181 -29.40 -10.36 -15.77
CA VAL A 181 -29.21 -9.47 -16.92
C VAL A 181 -28.39 -8.22 -16.56
N ALA A 182 -28.63 -7.61 -15.40
CA ALA A 182 -28.04 -6.31 -15.04
C ALA A 182 -26.71 -6.42 -14.28
N VAL A 183 -26.53 -7.44 -13.44
CA VAL A 183 -25.32 -7.55 -12.60
C VAL A 183 -24.08 -7.89 -13.41
N PRO A 184 -24.09 -8.85 -14.38
CA PRO A 184 -22.90 -9.13 -15.18
C PRO A 184 -22.35 -7.95 -16.00
N PRO A 185 -23.16 -7.19 -16.78
CA PRO A 185 -22.63 -6.04 -17.52
C PRO A 185 -22.20 -4.91 -16.59
N TYR A 186 -22.89 -4.72 -15.45
CA TYR A 186 -22.45 -3.78 -14.43
C TYR A 186 -21.08 -4.16 -13.84
N ALA A 187 -20.92 -5.42 -13.41
CA ALA A 187 -19.67 -5.93 -12.85
C ALA A 187 -18.53 -5.86 -13.88
N ALA A 188 -18.81 -6.17 -15.14
CA ALA A 188 -17.86 -5.99 -16.23
C ALA A 188 -17.47 -4.52 -16.41
N GLY A 189 -18.46 -3.60 -16.44
CA GLY A 189 -18.23 -2.16 -16.54
C GLY A 189 -17.36 -1.63 -15.40
N VAL A 190 -17.68 -2.01 -14.15
CA VAL A 190 -16.87 -1.66 -12.97
C VAL A 190 -15.47 -2.25 -13.07
N PHE A 191 -15.32 -3.51 -13.50
CA PHE A 191 -14.01 -4.14 -13.67
C PHE A 191 -13.15 -3.39 -14.70
N PHE A 192 -13.70 -3.06 -15.87
CA PHE A 192 -12.98 -2.32 -16.90
C PHE A 192 -12.64 -0.89 -16.46
N LEU A 193 -13.59 -0.20 -15.82
CA LEU A 193 -13.37 1.14 -15.29
C LEU A 193 -12.29 1.14 -14.21
N ASN A 194 -12.36 0.22 -13.24
CA ASN A 194 -11.37 0.09 -12.18
C ASN A 194 -10.00 -0.28 -12.77
N ARG A 195 -9.94 -1.17 -13.76
CA ARG A 195 -8.70 -1.52 -14.48
C ARG A 195 -8.09 -0.30 -15.17
N LEU A 196 -8.91 0.54 -15.81
CA LEU A 196 -8.46 1.78 -16.44
C LEU A 196 -7.94 2.77 -15.39
N LEU A 197 -8.72 3.05 -14.34
CA LEU A 197 -8.34 3.95 -13.25
C LEU A 197 -7.06 3.48 -12.55
N TYR A 198 -6.93 2.18 -12.28
CA TYR A 198 -5.74 1.58 -11.69
C TYR A 198 -4.51 1.80 -12.58
N ARG A 199 -4.63 1.57 -13.90
CA ARG A 199 -3.53 1.82 -14.85
C ARG A 199 -3.10 3.29 -14.86
N LEU A 200 -4.06 4.22 -14.88
CA LEU A 200 -3.81 5.66 -14.85
C LEU A 200 -3.24 6.16 -13.51
N ALA A 201 -3.53 5.45 -12.41
CA ALA A 201 -3.01 5.77 -11.09
C ALA A 201 -1.62 5.16 -10.84
N LYS A 202 -1.35 3.98 -11.40
CA LYS A 202 -0.15 3.17 -11.11
C LYS A 202 1.15 3.92 -11.41
N GLY A 203 1.29 4.49 -12.60
CA GLY A 203 2.54 5.16 -13.03
C GLY A 203 2.95 6.31 -12.11
N PRO A 204 2.12 7.36 -11.97
CA PRO A 204 2.44 8.51 -11.11
C PRO A 204 2.66 8.12 -9.64
N ARG A 205 1.92 7.12 -9.15
CA ARG A 205 2.09 6.59 -7.80
C ARG A 205 3.45 5.94 -7.61
N GLU A 206 3.84 5.03 -8.51
CA GLU A 206 5.11 4.32 -8.42
C GLU A 206 6.30 5.28 -8.51
N GLN A 207 6.21 6.30 -9.37
CA GLN A 207 7.24 7.33 -9.46
C GLN A 207 7.37 8.11 -8.14
N LEU A 208 6.26 8.64 -7.62
CA LEU A 208 6.27 9.37 -6.34
C LEU A 208 6.80 8.51 -5.19
N GLN A 209 6.35 7.25 -5.10
CA GLN A 209 6.79 6.32 -4.07
C GLN A 209 8.26 5.97 -4.19
N ARG A 210 8.78 5.74 -5.39
CA ARG A 210 10.22 5.49 -5.63
C ARG A 210 11.06 6.69 -5.23
N ASP A 211 10.70 7.89 -5.67
CA ASP A 211 11.45 9.11 -5.37
C ASP A 211 11.52 9.38 -3.87
N VAL A 212 10.42 9.14 -3.15
CA VAL A 212 10.37 9.26 -1.70
C VAL A 212 11.15 8.14 -1.01
N ALA A 213 11.00 6.88 -1.45
CA ALA A 213 11.71 5.74 -0.88
C ALA A 213 13.23 5.90 -1.00
N VAL A 214 13.74 6.35 -2.15
CA VAL A 214 15.16 6.69 -2.36
C VAL A 214 15.60 7.81 -1.41
N SER A 215 14.80 8.86 -1.26
CA SER A 215 15.10 9.98 -0.35
C SER A 215 15.20 9.51 1.10
N LEU A 216 14.23 8.71 1.56
CA LEU A 216 14.20 8.16 2.93
C LEU A 216 15.35 7.18 3.17
N ALA A 217 15.67 6.34 2.19
CA ALA A 217 16.75 5.37 2.31
C ALA A 217 18.12 6.06 2.35
N ARG A 218 18.35 7.13 1.57
CA ARG A 218 19.54 7.98 1.68
C ARG A 218 19.67 8.62 3.06
N LEU A 219 18.58 9.19 3.60
CA LEU A 219 18.57 9.77 4.93
C LEU A 219 18.86 8.74 6.03
N ALA A 220 18.27 7.55 5.91
CA ALA A 220 18.51 6.45 6.86
C ALA A 220 19.97 5.98 6.81
N LEU A 221 20.55 5.88 5.62
CA LEU A 221 21.95 5.50 5.43
C LEU A 221 22.90 6.57 6.01
N ALA A 222 22.66 7.85 5.72
CA ALA A 222 23.44 8.96 6.28
C ALA A 222 23.41 8.97 7.81
N LYS A 223 22.22 8.78 8.40
CA LYS A 223 22.05 8.68 9.87
C LYS A 223 22.78 7.47 10.46
N LYS A 224 22.83 6.35 9.74
CA LYS A 224 23.56 5.15 10.17
C LYS A 224 25.07 5.38 10.14
N MET A 225 25.60 6.04 9.12
CA MET A 225 27.02 6.39 9.03
C MET A 225 27.43 7.35 10.15
N GLN A 226 26.65 8.40 10.40
CA GLN A 226 26.91 9.35 11.50
C GLN A 226 26.92 8.71 12.90
N ARG A 227 26.16 7.63 13.09
CA ARG A 227 26.05 6.90 14.37
C ARG A 227 27.06 5.76 14.50
N ALA A 228 27.75 5.39 13.43
CA ALA A 228 28.77 4.36 13.51
C ALA A 228 29.88 4.87 14.43
N PRO A 229 30.17 4.21 15.56
CA PRO A 229 31.25 4.64 16.44
C PRO A 229 32.53 4.66 15.63
N ARG A 230 33.31 5.75 15.72
CA ARG A 230 34.71 5.81 15.26
C ARG A 230 35.47 4.71 16.02
N ARG A 231 35.44 3.47 15.53
CA ARG A 231 36.29 2.41 16.06
C ARG A 231 37.71 2.88 15.80
N GLY A 232 38.39 3.20 16.90
CA GLY A 232 39.59 4.03 16.93
C GLY A 232 40.67 3.48 16.02
N PHE A 233 41.18 4.38 15.17
CA PHE A 233 42.44 4.25 14.45
C PHE A 233 43.63 4.47 15.40
N PHE A 234 43.59 3.84 16.58
CA PHE A 234 44.67 3.82 17.55
C PHE A 234 45.04 2.36 17.81
N ARG A 235 45.86 1.80 16.93
CA ARG A 235 46.84 0.79 17.30
C ARG A 235 48.14 1.09 16.57
N SER A 236 49.09 1.56 17.39
CA SER A 236 50.56 1.48 17.31
C SER A 236 51.23 1.83 15.98
#